data_AF-A0A956WF28-F1
#
_entry.id   AF-A0A956WF28-F1
#
_cell.length_a   1.000
_cell.length_b   1.000
_cell.length_c   1.000
_cell.angle_alpha   90.00
_cell.angle_beta   90.00
_cell.angle_gamma   90.00
#
_symmetry.space_group_name_H-M   'P 1'
#
loop_
_entity.id
_entity.type
_entity.pdbx_description
1 polymer ?
#
loop_
_entity_poly.entity_id
_entity_poly.type
_entity_poly.pdbx_seq_one_letter_code
_entity_poly.pdbx_strand_id
1 'polypeptide(L)'
;MRSRTAFLSLLVALFVLLPSAPSAVQAQTVDLPAASAAAHHLSVLESQSSWDALYDQLHPDSQLTVDRATVAYWYETYFGINGPQPAGITSVSLKSWTWPVTGRTYPQTAEVAYTQDFDNGSTVQDVVRLVQATDGSWRWFFGRSPEFVQQISQEAAQPGPPASIPDRTGIGPQSLFAEAIAAIDSVPTACFVGTGLDSVPPSIGFDSMSSQHSTSGVRPESVSFLSPGSGGFPALIVNALTLQPGETPESVVRKIDASRVDWDGPPYTLPPRALYSDLSPTSASLIFYYEEYNEATGYLPVLAWGPHGTNKLFTVVGPAAGLINGLVAEWSANAESSCQA
;
A
#
# COMPACT_ATOMS: atom_id res chain seq x y z
N MET A 1 58.64 -68.58 3.21
CA MET A 1 58.04 -68.22 4.52
C MET A 1 56.56 -67.92 4.29
N ARG A 2 55.67 -68.70 4.95
CA ARG A 2 54.21 -68.54 5.17
C ARG A 2 53.32 -68.46 3.90
N SER A 3 52.60 -69.49 3.43
CA SER A 3 51.55 -70.35 4.04
C SER A 3 50.32 -69.57 4.52
N ARG A 4 49.15 -69.73 3.88
CA ARG A 4 48.00 -70.56 4.35
C ARG A 4 46.66 -70.25 3.63
N THR A 5 45.92 -71.34 3.38
CA THR A 5 44.44 -71.56 3.45
C THR A 5 43.47 -71.08 2.35
N ALA A 6 42.79 -72.10 1.81
CA ALA A 6 41.57 -72.10 1.01
C ALA A 6 40.32 -71.62 1.76
N PHE A 7 39.28 -71.20 1.05
CA PHE A 7 37.88 -71.57 1.37
C PHE A 7 36.99 -71.51 0.12
N LEU A 8 36.40 -72.67 -0.17
CA LEU A 8 35.28 -72.90 -1.08
C LEU A 8 34.01 -72.47 -0.33
N SER A 9 33.13 -71.66 -0.91
CA SER A 9 31.76 -71.49 -0.42
C SER A 9 30.79 -71.15 -1.54
N LEU A 10 30.03 -72.20 -1.88
CA LEU A 10 28.77 -72.23 -2.60
C LEU A 10 27.76 -71.28 -1.91
N LEU A 11 27.21 -70.29 -2.62
CA LEU A 11 26.10 -69.48 -2.13
C LEU A 11 24.96 -69.54 -3.13
N VAL A 12 23.97 -70.35 -2.77
CA VAL A 12 22.63 -70.43 -3.36
C VAL A 12 21.93 -69.11 -3.04
N ALA A 13 21.68 -68.26 -4.05
CA ALA A 13 20.84 -67.08 -3.89
C ALA A 13 19.40 -67.43 -4.30
N LEU A 14 18.57 -67.55 -3.27
CA LEU A 14 17.14 -67.76 -3.27
C LEU A 14 16.42 -66.60 -3.99
N PHE A 15 15.78 -66.87 -5.13
CA PHE A 15 14.88 -65.92 -5.80
C PHE A 15 13.57 -65.85 -4.99
N VAL A 16 13.43 -64.83 -4.14
CA VAL A 16 12.16 -64.51 -3.47
C VAL A 16 11.31 -63.68 -4.44
N LEU A 17 10.25 -64.28 -4.97
CA LEU A 17 9.17 -63.60 -5.66
C LEU A 17 8.39 -62.75 -4.64
N LEU A 18 8.65 -61.45 -4.60
CA LEU A 18 7.82 -60.49 -3.86
C LEU A 18 6.58 -60.15 -4.70
N PRO A 19 5.35 -60.27 -4.14
CA PRO A 19 4.16 -59.76 -4.80
C PRO A 19 4.23 -58.23 -4.86
N SER A 20 4.07 -57.68 -6.06
CA SER A 20 3.94 -56.25 -6.30
C SER A 20 2.69 -55.74 -5.58
N ALA A 21 2.85 -55.04 -4.46
CA ALA A 21 1.77 -54.32 -3.84
C ALA A 21 1.32 -53.20 -4.80
N PRO A 22 0.00 -53.03 -5.07
CA PRO A 22 -0.47 -51.87 -5.80
C PRO A 22 -0.17 -50.63 -4.96
N SER A 23 0.68 -49.74 -5.48
CA SER A 23 0.82 -48.39 -4.93
C SER A 23 -0.54 -47.70 -5.04
N ALA A 24 -1.24 -47.60 -3.91
CA ALA A 24 -2.40 -46.72 -3.81
C ALA A 24 -1.89 -45.28 -3.95
N VAL A 25 -2.01 -44.71 -5.14
CA VAL A 25 -1.98 -43.26 -5.31
C VAL A 25 -3.19 -42.74 -4.56
N GLN A 26 -3.00 -42.30 -3.31
CA GLN A 26 -4.02 -41.55 -2.59
C GLN A 26 -4.31 -40.31 -3.44
N ALA A 27 -5.50 -40.26 -4.04
CA ALA A 27 -6.01 -39.05 -4.64
C ALA A 27 -6.02 -37.98 -3.54
N GLN A 28 -5.10 -37.02 -3.60
CA GLN A 28 -5.13 -35.86 -2.73
C GLN A 28 -6.45 -35.13 -2.99
N THR A 29 -7.37 -35.21 -2.02
CA THR A 29 -8.56 -34.39 -2.02
C THR A 29 -8.13 -32.95 -1.86
N VAL A 30 -8.37 -32.14 -2.88
CA VAL A 30 -8.01 -30.73 -2.87
C VAL A 30 -8.93 -29.97 -1.91
N ASP A 31 -8.35 -29.32 -0.91
CA ASP A 31 -9.05 -28.59 0.14
C ASP A 31 -9.30 -27.13 -0.27
N LEU A 32 -10.48 -26.88 -0.86
CA LEU A 32 -10.89 -25.54 -1.28
C LEU A 32 -11.17 -24.56 -0.12
N PRO A 33 -11.77 -24.98 1.01
CA PRO A 33 -11.81 -24.14 2.22
C PRO A 33 -10.43 -23.65 2.66
N ALA A 34 -9.40 -24.51 2.63
CA ALA A 34 -8.04 -24.08 2.95
C ALA A 34 -7.48 -23.05 1.95
N ALA A 35 -7.81 -23.17 0.65
CA ALA A 35 -7.43 -22.16 -0.35
C ALA A 35 -8.11 -20.81 -0.08
N SER A 36 -9.40 -20.83 0.30
CA SER A 36 -10.15 -19.63 0.70
C SER A 36 -9.50 -18.94 1.90
N ALA A 37 -9.14 -19.71 2.93
CA ALA A 37 -8.52 -19.18 4.13
C ALA A 37 -7.13 -18.59 3.84
N ALA A 38 -6.34 -19.25 2.98
CA ALA A 38 -5.06 -18.74 2.53
C ALA A 38 -5.21 -17.41 1.78
N ALA A 39 -6.15 -17.32 0.82
CA ALA A 39 -6.40 -16.07 0.09
C ALA A 39 -6.79 -14.90 1.01
N HIS A 40 -7.70 -15.14 1.96
CA HIS A 40 -8.07 -14.12 2.93
C HIS A 40 -6.87 -13.71 3.80
N HIS A 41 -6.07 -14.68 4.27
CA HIS A 41 -4.86 -14.39 5.04
C HIS A 41 -3.86 -13.52 4.26
N LEU A 42 -3.64 -13.78 2.97
CA LEU A 42 -2.81 -12.93 2.11
C LEU A 42 -3.31 -11.48 2.10
N SER A 43 -4.62 -11.27 1.93
CA SER A 43 -5.21 -9.93 1.93
C SER A 43 -5.05 -9.18 3.27
N VAL A 44 -5.01 -9.92 4.39
CA VAL A 44 -4.73 -9.33 5.70
C VAL A 44 -3.27 -8.90 5.82
N LEU A 45 -2.33 -9.71 5.30
CA LEU A 45 -0.92 -9.30 5.24
C LEU A 45 -0.73 -8.07 4.35
N GLU A 46 -1.48 -7.99 3.24
CA GLU A 46 -1.49 -6.84 2.35
C GLU A 46 -2.00 -5.57 3.04
N SER A 47 -3.12 -5.65 3.77
CA SER A 47 -3.67 -4.51 4.53
C SER A 47 -2.78 -4.05 5.68
N GLN A 48 -1.94 -4.94 6.21
CA GLN A 48 -1.01 -4.66 7.30
C GLN A 48 0.37 -4.21 6.81
N SER A 49 0.55 -4.00 5.52
CA SER A 49 1.85 -3.69 4.91
C SER A 49 2.96 -4.69 5.27
N SER A 50 2.60 -5.95 5.52
CA SER A 50 3.51 -7.00 5.97
C SER A 50 4.18 -7.69 4.78
N TRP A 51 4.90 -6.92 3.96
CA TRP A 51 5.44 -7.35 2.66
C TRP A 51 6.39 -8.54 2.75
N ASP A 52 7.19 -8.62 3.82
CA ASP A 52 8.10 -9.73 4.05
C ASP A 52 7.36 -11.04 4.30
N ALA A 53 6.33 -11.00 5.14
CA ALA A 53 5.48 -12.14 5.41
C ALA A 53 4.69 -12.53 4.16
N LEU A 54 4.25 -11.54 3.36
CA LEU A 54 3.56 -11.78 2.10
C LEU A 54 4.46 -12.50 1.08
N TYR A 55 5.74 -12.10 0.97
CA TYR A 55 6.74 -12.78 0.15
C TYR A 55 6.99 -14.22 0.63
N ASP A 56 7.01 -14.46 1.93
CA ASP A 56 7.17 -15.81 2.50
C ASP A 56 5.99 -16.74 2.15
N GLN A 57 4.86 -16.18 1.73
CA GLN A 57 3.70 -16.91 1.22
C GLN A 57 3.70 -17.14 -0.29
N LEU A 58 4.71 -16.66 -1.02
CA LEU A 58 4.84 -16.97 -2.44
C LEU A 58 5.09 -18.45 -2.69
N HIS A 59 4.59 -18.92 -3.82
CA HIS A 59 4.90 -20.25 -4.31
C HIS A 59 6.41 -20.33 -4.60
N PRO A 60 7.11 -21.44 -4.28
CA PRO A 60 8.55 -21.56 -4.49
C PRO A 60 8.99 -21.22 -5.93
N ASP A 61 8.23 -21.61 -6.94
CA ASP A 61 8.51 -21.25 -8.34
C ASP A 61 8.49 -19.73 -8.59
N SER A 62 7.62 -18.99 -7.88
CA SER A 62 7.59 -17.53 -7.93
C SER A 62 8.82 -16.94 -7.25
N GLN A 63 9.21 -17.46 -6.08
CA GLN A 63 10.41 -17.01 -5.35
C GLN A 63 11.72 -17.26 -6.12
N LEU A 64 11.74 -18.24 -7.03
CA LEU A 64 12.86 -18.45 -7.95
C LEU A 64 12.93 -17.42 -9.08
N THR A 65 11.83 -16.71 -9.35
CA THR A 65 11.70 -15.81 -10.49
C THR A 65 11.79 -14.34 -10.10
N VAL A 66 11.28 -13.99 -8.92
CA VAL A 66 11.27 -12.62 -8.39
C VAL A 66 11.87 -12.60 -6.99
N ASP A 67 12.74 -11.62 -6.74
CA ASP A 67 13.34 -11.44 -5.42
C ASP A 67 12.41 -10.68 -4.45
N ARG A 68 12.74 -10.78 -3.17
CA ARG A 68 11.99 -10.15 -2.07
C ARG A 68 11.89 -8.64 -2.23
N ALA A 69 12.99 -7.98 -2.58
CA ALA A 69 13.04 -6.53 -2.71
C ALA A 69 12.09 -6.04 -3.82
N THR A 70 12.01 -6.77 -4.94
CA THR A 70 11.10 -6.48 -6.04
C THR A 70 9.63 -6.55 -5.61
N VAL A 71 9.24 -7.60 -4.87
CA VAL A 71 7.86 -7.77 -4.41
C VAL A 71 7.50 -6.70 -3.39
N ALA A 72 8.36 -6.48 -2.38
CA ALA A 72 8.16 -5.45 -1.38
C ALA A 72 8.06 -4.07 -2.03
N TYR A 73 8.97 -3.75 -2.96
CA TYR A 73 8.94 -2.53 -3.74
C TYR A 73 7.59 -2.35 -4.45
N TRP A 74 7.08 -3.37 -5.15
CA TRP A 74 5.81 -3.23 -5.86
C TRP A 74 4.65 -2.93 -4.93
N TYR A 75 4.55 -3.69 -3.84
CA TYR A 75 3.45 -3.51 -2.88
C TYR A 75 3.53 -2.15 -2.20
N GLU A 76 4.70 -1.75 -1.71
CA GLU A 76 4.90 -0.43 -1.10
C GLU A 76 4.62 0.71 -2.09
N THR A 77 5.04 0.54 -3.34
CA THR A 77 5.04 1.62 -4.34
C THR A 77 3.69 1.80 -5.01
N TYR A 78 2.95 0.72 -5.28
CA TYR A 78 1.76 0.73 -6.14
C TYR A 78 0.48 0.26 -5.45
N PHE A 79 0.59 -0.59 -4.43
CA PHE A 79 -0.58 -1.22 -3.80
C PHE A 79 -0.93 -0.55 -2.47
N GLY A 80 0.04 -0.48 -1.53
CA GLY A 80 -0.14 0.04 -0.19
C GLY A 80 -0.57 1.50 -0.14
N ILE A 81 -0.19 2.32 -1.13
CA ILE A 81 -0.59 3.73 -1.24
C ILE A 81 -2.10 3.94 -1.38
N ASN A 82 -2.85 2.89 -1.73
CA ASN A 82 -4.30 2.94 -1.85
C ASN A 82 -5.02 2.59 -0.54
N GLY A 83 -4.30 2.12 0.48
CA GLY A 83 -4.87 1.67 1.75
C GLY A 83 -5.79 0.45 1.57
N PRO A 84 -5.25 -0.72 1.16
CA PRO A 84 -6.06 -1.92 0.96
C PRO A 84 -6.67 -2.41 2.28
N GLN A 85 -7.96 -2.72 2.28
CA GLN A 85 -8.62 -3.42 3.37
C GLN A 85 -8.56 -4.95 3.16
N PRO A 86 -8.77 -5.78 4.20
CA PRO A 86 -8.88 -7.23 4.03
C PRO A 86 -9.98 -7.60 3.03
N ALA A 87 -9.69 -8.53 2.12
CA ALA A 87 -10.60 -8.90 1.05
C ALA A 87 -11.71 -9.85 1.53
N GLY A 88 -12.92 -9.66 1.02
CA GLY A 88 -14.05 -10.56 1.14
C GLY A 88 -14.03 -11.63 0.05
N ILE A 89 -13.86 -12.91 0.43
CA ILE A 89 -13.85 -14.01 -0.55
C ILE A 89 -15.27 -14.31 -1.01
N THR A 90 -15.50 -14.31 -2.33
CA THR A 90 -16.82 -14.51 -2.93
C THR A 90 -17.01 -15.90 -3.53
N SER A 91 -15.96 -16.52 -4.08
CA SER A 91 -16.03 -17.90 -4.57
C SER A 91 -14.65 -18.54 -4.68
N VAL A 92 -14.62 -19.87 -4.69
CA VAL A 92 -13.41 -20.67 -4.92
C VAL A 92 -13.74 -21.78 -5.91
N SER A 93 -12.90 -21.95 -6.94
CA SER A 93 -13.03 -23.04 -7.91
C SER A 93 -11.67 -23.59 -8.32
N LEU A 94 -11.62 -24.86 -8.75
CA LEU A 94 -10.41 -25.46 -9.30
C LEU A 94 -10.38 -25.39 -10.81
N LYS A 95 -9.28 -24.91 -11.36
CA LYS A 95 -9.02 -24.91 -12.80
C LYS A 95 -7.56 -25.20 -13.08
N SER A 96 -7.29 -25.61 -14.32
CA SER A 96 -5.94 -25.54 -14.83
C SER A 96 -5.61 -24.09 -15.19
N TRP A 97 -4.45 -23.62 -14.77
CA TRP A 97 -3.97 -22.26 -15.06
C TRP A 97 -2.51 -22.26 -15.46
N THR A 98 -2.17 -21.45 -16.45
CA THR A 98 -0.80 -21.22 -16.89
C THR A 98 -0.32 -19.90 -16.32
N TRP A 99 0.73 -19.93 -15.50
CA TRP A 99 1.33 -18.72 -14.96
C TRP A 99 2.05 -17.94 -16.07
N PRO A 100 1.60 -16.74 -16.45
CA PRO A 100 2.12 -16.07 -17.65
C PRO A 100 3.59 -15.69 -17.60
N VAL A 101 4.18 -15.57 -16.40
CA VAL A 101 5.59 -15.19 -16.22
C VAL A 101 6.55 -16.26 -16.71
N THR A 102 6.21 -17.55 -16.57
CA THR A 102 7.08 -18.66 -17.02
C THR A 102 6.44 -19.56 -18.06
N GLY A 103 5.13 -19.43 -18.30
CA GLY A 103 4.37 -20.34 -19.15
C GLY A 103 4.13 -21.72 -18.52
N ARG A 104 4.49 -21.92 -17.24
CA ARG A 104 4.24 -23.19 -16.53
C ARG A 104 2.76 -23.34 -16.24
N THR A 105 2.21 -24.52 -16.56
CA THR A 105 0.81 -24.87 -16.31
C THR A 105 0.65 -25.71 -15.05
N TYR A 106 -0.29 -25.30 -14.20
CA TYR A 106 -0.67 -25.97 -12.97
C TYR A 106 -2.09 -26.52 -13.16
N PRO A 107 -2.31 -27.84 -13.03
CA PRO A 107 -3.62 -28.46 -13.31
C PRO A 107 -4.63 -28.30 -12.17
N GLN A 108 -4.17 -28.01 -10.95
CA GLN A 108 -4.99 -27.89 -9.74
C GLN A 108 -4.76 -26.52 -9.09
N THR A 109 -5.10 -25.45 -9.80
CA THR A 109 -5.05 -24.08 -9.28
C THR A 109 -6.40 -23.71 -8.69
N ALA A 110 -6.40 -23.24 -7.45
CA ALA A 110 -7.56 -22.59 -6.87
C ALA A 110 -7.65 -21.16 -7.41
N GLU A 111 -8.68 -20.89 -8.21
CA GLU A 111 -9.11 -19.53 -8.54
C GLU A 111 -10.07 -19.06 -7.45
N VAL A 112 -9.60 -18.09 -6.66
CA VAL A 112 -10.34 -17.50 -5.55
C VAL A 112 -10.77 -16.09 -5.95
N ALA A 113 -12.07 -15.91 -6.19
CA ALA A 113 -12.64 -14.60 -6.48
C ALA A 113 -12.89 -13.83 -5.17
N TYR A 114 -12.66 -12.51 -5.20
CA TYR A 114 -12.80 -11.66 -4.02
C TYR A 114 -13.29 -10.26 -4.38
N THR A 115 -13.79 -9.55 -3.37
CA THR A 115 -13.99 -8.10 -3.36
C THR A 115 -13.05 -7.46 -2.36
N GLN A 116 -12.43 -6.34 -2.70
CA GLN A 116 -11.52 -5.64 -1.80
C GLN A 116 -11.79 -4.14 -1.88
N ASP A 117 -12.01 -3.55 -0.71
CA ASP A 117 -12.18 -2.12 -0.54
C ASP A 117 -10.83 -1.46 -0.24
N PHE A 118 -10.74 -0.18 -0.59
CA PHE A 118 -9.55 0.64 -0.40
C PHE A 118 -9.92 1.95 0.28
N ASP A 119 -8.95 2.54 0.98
CA ASP A 119 -9.13 3.80 1.70
C ASP A 119 -9.39 5.01 0.78
N ASN A 120 -9.09 4.87 -0.51
CA ASN A 120 -9.46 5.86 -1.53
C ASN A 120 -10.95 5.78 -1.94
N GLY A 121 -11.76 4.95 -1.27
CA GLY A 121 -13.18 4.74 -1.57
C GLY A 121 -13.47 3.82 -2.75
N SER A 122 -12.44 3.28 -3.40
CA SER A 122 -12.61 2.32 -4.50
C SER A 122 -12.81 0.90 -3.99
N THR A 123 -13.59 0.12 -4.75
CA THR A 123 -13.77 -1.31 -4.55
C THR A 123 -13.35 -2.04 -5.82
N VAL A 124 -12.54 -3.08 -5.69
CA VAL A 124 -12.17 -3.96 -6.80
C VAL A 124 -12.79 -5.33 -6.65
N GLN A 125 -13.05 -5.99 -7.79
CA GLN A 125 -13.42 -7.40 -7.87
C GLN A 125 -12.39 -8.09 -8.74
N ASP A 126 -11.69 -9.09 -8.19
CA ASP A 126 -10.64 -9.78 -8.92
C ASP A 126 -10.51 -11.24 -8.45
N VAL A 127 -9.52 -11.96 -9.00
CA VAL A 127 -9.23 -13.36 -8.73
C VAL A 127 -7.76 -13.53 -8.39
N VAL A 128 -7.48 -14.07 -7.21
CA VAL A 128 -6.15 -14.58 -6.85
C VAL A 128 -6.06 -16.07 -7.20
N ARG A 129 -4.88 -16.49 -7.65
CA ARG A 129 -4.60 -17.87 -8.06
C ARG A 129 -3.61 -18.50 -7.13
N LEU A 130 -4.06 -19.56 -6.46
CA LEU A 130 -3.26 -20.30 -5.49
C LEU A 130 -2.95 -21.70 -6.01
N VAL A 131 -1.73 -22.17 -5.78
CA VAL A 131 -1.30 -23.54 -6.07
C VAL A 131 -0.72 -24.15 -4.81
N GLN A 132 -1.00 -25.43 -4.58
CA GLN A 132 -0.39 -26.15 -3.48
C GLN A 132 1.10 -26.37 -3.74
N ALA A 133 1.94 -25.89 -2.82
CA ALA A 133 3.34 -26.24 -2.79
C ALA A 133 3.54 -27.69 -2.33
N THR A 134 4.78 -28.18 -2.38
CA THR A 134 5.12 -29.57 -2.02
C THR A 134 4.85 -29.92 -0.55
N ASP A 135 4.80 -28.91 0.32
CA ASP A 135 4.42 -29.03 1.73
C ASP A 135 2.90 -29.07 1.95
N GLY A 136 2.10 -28.99 0.87
CA GLY A 136 0.63 -28.98 0.89
C GLY A 136 -0.01 -27.62 1.17
N SER A 137 0.79 -26.58 1.41
CA SER A 137 0.30 -25.22 1.66
C SER A 137 -0.14 -24.53 0.36
N TRP A 138 -1.21 -23.74 0.41
CA TRP A 138 -1.67 -22.92 -0.72
C TRP A 138 -0.84 -21.65 -0.81
N ARG A 139 -0.17 -21.45 -1.94
CA ARG A 139 0.74 -20.31 -2.17
C ARG A 139 0.36 -19.55 -3.43
N TRP A 140 0.65 -18.25 -3.45
CA TRP A 140 0.31 -17.34 -4.55
C TRP A 140 1.51 -17.09 -5.46
N PHE A 141 1.28 -16.45 -6.61
CA PHE A 141 2.33 -16.09 -7.56
C PHE A 141 2.33 -14.59 -7.78
N PHE A 142 3.52 -14.00 -7.87
CA PHE A 142 3.68 -12.60 -8.20
C PHE A 142 3.87 -12.42 -9.71
N GLY A 143 3.31 -11.34 -10.25
CA GLY A 143 3.55 -10.92 -11.63
C GLY A 143 2.58 -11.49 -12.66
N ARG A 144 2.25 -10.63 -13.63
CA ARG A 144 1.30 -10.91 -14.72
C ARG A 144 1.94 -11.22 -16.07
N SER A 145 3.24 -10.95 -16.23
CA SER A 145 4.04 -11.29 -17.41
C SER A 145 5.54 -11.22 -17.08
N PRO A 146 6.43 -11.81 -17.90
CA PRO A 146 7.88 -11.67 -17.73
C PRO A 146 8.33 -10.21 -17.77
N GLU A 147 7.76 -9.42 -18.69
CA GLU A 147 8.10 -8.00 -18.88
C GLU A 147 7.71 -7.17 -17.65
N PHE A 148 6.56 -7.48 -17.04
CA PHE A 148 6.15 -6.84 -15.80
C PHE A 148 7.14 -7.11 -14.66
N VAL A 149 7.52 -8.38 -14.44
CA VAL A 149 8.50 -8.72 -13.39
C VAL A 149 9.83 -8.02 -13.65
N GLN A 150 10.30 -8.02 -14.90
CA GLN A 150 11.53 -7.33 -15.28
C GLN A 150 11.45 -5.83 -15.01
N GLN A 151 10.33 -5.18 -15.36
CA GLN A 151 10.13 -3.75 -15.12
C GLN A 151 10.23 -3.44 -13.63
N ILE A 152 9.47 -4.15 -12.78
CA ILE A 152 9.47 -3.89 -11.33
C ILE A 152 10.85 -4.18 -10.73
N SER A 153 11.54 -5.24 -11.16
CA SER A 153 12.91 -5.51 -10.69
C SER A 153 13.89 -4.42 -11.09
N GLN A 154 13.76 -3.84 -12.29
CA GLN A 154 14.59 -2.72 -12.71
C GLN A 154 14.32 -1.46 -11.88
N GLU A 155 13.06 -1.16 -11.61
CA GLU A 155 12.64 -0.04 -10.78
C GLU A 155 13.15 -0.21 -9.34
N ALA A 156 12.98 -1.40 -8.75
CA ALA A 156 13.48 -1.73 -7.41
C ALA A 156 15.01 -1.67 -7.31
N ALA A 157 15.72 -1.90 -8.43
CA ALA A 157 17.18 -1.84 -8.49
C ALA A 157 17.75 -0.44 -8.76
N GLN A 158 16.94 0.56 -9.13
CA GLN A 158 17.45 1.91 -9.38
C GLN A 158 17.83 2.58 -8.05
N PRO A 159 19.09 3.06 -7.90
CA PRO A 159 19.46 3.91 -6.77
C PRO A 159 18.84 5.29 -6.99
N GLY A 160 17.66 5.51 -6.44
CA GLY A 160 16.95 6.77 -6.51
C GLY A 160 15.66 6.71 -5.72
N PRO A 161 15.13 7.88 -5.30
CA PRO A 161 13.82 7.90 -4.69
C PRO A 161 12.78 7.36 -5.70
N PRO A 162 11.74 6.63 -5.25
CA PRO A 162 10.70 6.09 -6.14
C PRO A 162 10.09 7.22 -6.97
N ALA A 163 9.51 6.97 -8.14
CA ALA A 163 8.82 8.05 -8.87
C ALA A 163 7.69 8.70 -8.02
N SER A 164 7.19 9.88 -8.40
CA SER A 164 6.08 10.50 -7.67
C SER A 164 4.78 9.68 -7.79
N ILE A 165 3.81 9.83 -6.90
CA ILE A 165 2.50 9.15 -6.96
C ILE A 165 1.81 9.41 -8.30
N PRO A 166 1.74 10.66 -8.83
CA PRO A 166 1.15 10.88 -10.14
C PRO A 166 1.89 10.14 -11.27
N ASP A 167 3.23 10.17 -11.26
CA ASP A 167 4.03 9.50 -12.29
C ASP A 167 3.87 7.96 -12.22
N ARG A 168 3.79 7.41 -11.01
CA ARG A 168 3.64 5.97 -10.76
C ARG A 168 2.26 5.44 -11.12
N THR A 169 1.22 6.18 -10.76
CA THR A 169 -0.17 5.76 -10.96
C THR A 169 -0.66 6.08 -12.37
N GLY A 170 -0.05 7.04 -13.06
CA GLY A 170 -0.58 7.62 -14.29
C GLY A 170 -1.85 8.45 -14.06
N ILE A 171 -2.23 8.69 -12.80
CA ILE A 171 -3.41 9.47 -12.42
C ILE A 171 -2.93 10.87 -12.05
N GLY A 172 -3.44 11.89 -12.75
CA GLY A 172 -3.14 13.28 -12.42
C GLY A 172 -3.64 13.66 -11.01
N PRO A 173 -2.94 14.56 -10.29
CA PRO A 173 -3.32 14.93 -8.91
C PRO A 173 -4.76 15.44 -8.77
N GLN A 174 -5.29 16.15 -9.78
CA GLN A 174 -6.69 16.59 -9.76
C GLN A 174 -7.67 15.42 -9.68
N SER A 175 -7.38 14.32 -10.39
CA SER A 175 -8.19 13.10 -10.32
C SER A 175 -7.93 12.34 -9.03
N LEU A 176 -6.70 12.35 -8.53
CA LEU A 176 -6.30 11.68 -7.29
C LEU A 176 -7.00 12.27 -6.05
N PHE A 177 -7.23 13.59 -6.06
CA PHE A 177 -7.87 14.33 -4.96
C PHE A 177 -9.24 14.92 -5.35
N ALA A 178 -9.93 14.31 -6.32
CA ALA A 178 -11.15 14.89 -6.89
C ALA A 178 -12.24 15.13 -5.83
N GLU A 179 -12.37 14.23 -4.86
CA GLU A 179 -13.36 14.33 -3.78
C GLU A 179 -13.00 15.44 -2.79
N ALA A 180 -11.74 15.49 -2.34
CA ALA A 180 -11.23 16.53 -1.47
C ALA A 180 -11.35 17.92 -2.11
N ILE A 181 -11.01 18.05 -3.40
CA ILE A 181 -11.16 19.29 -4.15
C ILE A 181 -12.63 19.72 -4.19
N ALA A 182 -13.53 18.82 -4.58
CA ALA A 182 -14.96 19.12 -4.62
C ALA A 182 -15.51 19.51 -3.24
N ALA A 183 -15.06 18.84 -2.18
CA ALA A 183 -15.45 19.14 -0.82
C ALA A 183 -14.94 20.51 -0.36
N ILE A 184 -13.66 20.84 -0.57
CA ILE A 184 -13.10 22.16 -0.27
C ILE A 184 -13.84 23.26 -1.03
N ASP A 185 -14.14 23.05 -2.31
CA ASP A 185 -14.82 24.04 -3.18
C ASP A 185 -16.28 24.28 -2.77
N SER A 186 -16.92 23.31 -2.12
CA SER A 186 -18.30 23.42 -1.66
C SER A 186 -18.45 24.22 -0.35
N VAL A 187 -17.37 24.39 0.41
CA VAL A 187 -17.40 25.01 1.74
C VAL A 187 -16.91 26.45 1.69
N PRO A 188 -17.67 27.44 2.21
CA PRO A 188 -17.19 28.81 2.31
C PRO A 188 -15.88 28.88 3.10
N THR A 189 -14.88 29.57 2.57
CA THR A 189 -13.54 29.67 3.18
C THR A 189 -13.55 30.19 4.62
N ALA A 190 -14.50 31.06 4.95
CA ALA A 190 -14.71 31.55 6.32
C ALA A 190 -15.04 30.43 7.32
N CYS A 191 -15.64 29.32 6.88
CA CYS A 191 -15.97 28.18 7.72
C CYS A 191 -14.75 27.39 8.14
N PHE A 192 -13.84 27.10 7.21
CA PHE A 192 -12.55 26.50 7.56
C PHE A 192 -11.74 27.41 8.49
N VAL A 193 -11.70 28.72 8.20
CA VAL A 193 -10.95 29.67 9.03
C VAL A 193 -11.55 29.81 10.43
N GLY A 194 -12.88 29.80 10.56
CA GLY A 194 -13.58 29.94 11.83
C GLY A 194 -13.53 28.68 12.70
N THR A 195 -13.65 27.50 12.09
CA THR A 195 -13.66 26.21 12.80
C THR A 195 -12.27 25.64 13.01
N GLY A 196 -11.31 25.92 12.12
CA GLY A 196 -9.94 25.43 12.25
C GLY A 196 -9.89 23.91 12.38
N LEU A 197 -9.22 23.42 13.42
CA LEU A 197 -9.16 21.98 13.71
C LEU A 197 -10.34 21.44 14.51
N ASP A 198 -11.23 22.30 15.02
CA ASP A 198 -12.41 21.83 15.77
C ASP A 198 -13.41 21.09 14.86
N SER A 199 -13.32 21.29 13.55
CA SER A 199 -14.09 20.57 12.54
C SER A 199 -13.42 19.28 12.05
N VAL A 200 -12.19 18.98 12.47
CA VAL A 200 -11.54 17.71 12.14
C VAL A 200 -12.29 16.57 12.87
N PRO A 201 -12.78 15.54 12.16
CA PRO A 201 -13.52 14.46 12.80
C PRO A 201 -12.65 13.75 13.85
N PRO A 202 -13.21 13.34 15.00
CA PRO A 202 -12.44 12.66 16.05
C PRO A 202 -11.98 11.25 15.63
N SER A 203 -12.66 10.66 14.65
CA SER A 203 -12.38 9.38 14.02
C SER A 203 -12.73 9.50 12.55
N ILE A 204 -11.93 8.90 11.67
CA ILE A 204 -12.28 8.77 10.26
C ILE A 204 -13.08 7.47 10.12
N GLY A 205 -14.00 7.36 9.15
CA GLY A 205 -14.82 6.17 8.90
C GLY A 205 -14.08 4.84 8.62
N PHE A 206 -12.76 4.80 8.81
CA PHE A 206 -11.97 3.59 8.95
C PHE A 206 -11.96 3.23 10.44
N ASP A 207 -12.56 2.10 10.84
CA ASP A 207 -12.87 1.65 12.22
C ASP A 207 -11.71 1.62 13.25
N SER A 208 -10.57 2.23 12.96
CA SER A 208 -9.32 2.13 13.71
C SER A 208 -8.47 3.41 13.66
N MET A 209 -9.00 4.62 13.74
CA MET A 209 -8.15 5.80 13.92
C MET A 209 -8.68 6.75 14.99
N SER A 210 -7.86 7.02 16.02
CA SER A 210 -8.18 7.97 17.09
C SER A 210 -7.34 9.24 16.95
N SER A 211 -7.97 10.41 17.08
CA SER A 211 -7.28 11.69 17.12
C SER A 211 -6.54 11.93 18.46
N GLN A 212 -5.35 12.53 18.39
CA GLN A 212 -4.69 13.15 19.54
C GLN A 212 -4.37 14.61 19.22
N HIS A 213 -4.78 15.51 20.12
CA HIS A 213 -4.44 16.93 20.05
C HIS A 213 -3.10 17.18 20.76
N SER A 214 -2.20 17.90 20.10
CA SER A 214 -0.97 18.37 20.72
C SER A 214 -1.25 19.48 21.75
N THR A 215 -0.81 19.31 23.00
CA THR A 215 -1.08 20.27 24.10
C THR A 215 0.06 21.29 24.34
N SER A 216 0.98 21.49 23.38
CA SER A 216 2.26 22.20 23.64
C SER A 216 2.21 23.75 23.63
N GLY A 217 1.03 24.35 23.44
CA GLY A 217 0.73 25.73 23.86
C GLY A 217 1.29 26.89 23.04
N VAL A 218 2.33 26.72 22.21
CA VAL A 218 2.81 27.78 21.28
C VAL A 218 3.49 27.16 20.04
N ARG A 219 2.71 26.70 19.05
CA ARG A 219 3.05 26.42 17.62
C ARG A 219 1.84 25.74 16.93
N PRO A 220 1.81 25.51 15.59
CA PRO A 220 0.63 25.03 14.87
C PRO A 220 -0.23 24.08 15.65
N GLU A 221 -1.54 24.33 15.63
CA GLU A 221 -2.48 23.33 16.07
C GLU A 221 -2.30 22.14 15.13
N SER A 222 -2.11 20.96 15.70
CA SER A 222 -1.98 19.72 14.95
C SER A 222 -2.82 18.63 15.59
N VAL A 223 -3.44 17.84 14.74
CA VAL A 223 -4.17 16.61 15.09
C VAL A 223 -3.48 15.46 14.38
N SER A 224 -3.20 14.39 15.13
CA SER A 224 -2.62 13.16 14.58
C SER A 224 -3.58 12.01 14.75
N PHE A 225 -3.78 11.22 13.69
CA PHE A 225 -4.62 10.03 13.68
C PHE A 225 -3.75 8.78 13.66
N LEU A 226 -3.68 8.09 14.79
CA LEU A 226 -2.87 6.88 14.94
C LEU A 226 -3.71 5.63 14.68
N SER A 227 -3.13 4.66 13.96
CA SER A 227 -3.68 3.31 13.90
C SER A 227 -3.46 2.59 15.25
N PRO A 228 -4.47 1.95 15.86
CA PRO A 228 -4.36 1.27 17.13
C PRO A 228 -3.43 0.07 16.99
N GLY A 229 -2.37 0.04 17.79
CA GLY A 229 -1.46 -1.11 17.91
C GLY A 229 -0.18 -1.05 17.07
N SER A 230 -0.02 -0.09 16.15
CA SER A 230 1.22 0.06 15.39
C SER A 230 2.21 0.96 16.14
N GLY A 231 3.21 0.37 16.79
CA GLY A 231 4.33 1.07 17.42
C GLY A 231 5.30 1.77 16.43
N GLY A 232 4.90 2.05 15.20
CA GLY A 232 5.72 2.67 14.18
C GLY A 232 4.88 3.34 13.09
N PHE A 233 5.05 4.66 12.96
CA PHE A 233 4.79 5.61 11.87
C PHE A 233 4.16 5.20 10.51
N PRO A 234 3.50 6.14 9.78
CA PRO A 234 2.92 7.41 10.21
C PRO A 234 1.38 7.41 10.15
N ALA A 235 0.85 8.11 11.14
CA ALA A 235 -0.48 8.67 11.22
C ALA A 235 -0.83 9.58 10.01
N LEU A 236 -2.12 9.81 9.80
CA LEU A 236 -2.54 11.07 9.14
C LEU A 236 -2.25 12.23 10.09
N ILE A 237 -1.61 13.28 9.59
CA ILE A 237 -1.30 14.50 10.33
C ILE A 237 -2.06 15.64 9.69
N VAL A 238 -2.89 16.30 10.47
CA VAL A 238 -3.63 17.50 10.08
C VAL A 238 -3.05 18.70 10.78
N ASN A 239 -2.81 19.78 10.05
CA ASN A 239 -2.35 21.05 10.62
C ASN A 239 -3.24 22.20 10.19
N ALA A 240 -3.47 23.13 11.12
CA ALA A 240 -3.99 24.47 10.82
C ALA A 240 -2.91 25.50 11.16
N LEU A 241 -2.37 26.13 10.13
CA LEU A 241 -1.25 27.05 10.21
C LEU A 241 -1.75 28.49 10.08
N THR A 242 -1.27 29.35 10.98
CA THR A 242 -1.30 30.80 10.78
C THR A 242 0.07 31.22 10.28
N LEU A 243 0.13 31.67 9.03
CA LEU A 243 1.34 32.10 8.36
C LEU A 243 1.86 33.43 8.94
N GLN A 244 3.14 33.72 8.72
CA GLN A 244 3.77 34.95 9.20
C GLN A 244 3.13 36.19 8.53
N PRO A 245 3.23 37.38 9.14
CA PRO A 245 2.74 38.60 8.52
C PRO A 245 3.29 38.81 7.10
N GLY A 246 2.39 38.94 6.12
CA GLY A 246 2.73 39.09 4.70
C GLY A 246 2.93 37.77 3.94
N GLU A 247 2.89 36.62 4.62
CA GLU A 247 2.83 35.32 3.97
C GLU A 247 1.38 34.95 3.60
N THR A 248 1.26 34.33 2.43
CA THR A 248 0.01 33.79 1.87
C THR A 248 0.24 32.36 1.37
N PRO A 249 -0.82 31.55 1.14
CA PRO A 249 -0.71 30.26 0.49
C PRO A 249 0.15 30.29 -0.79
N GLU A 250 -0.02 31.30 -1.66
CA GLU A 250 0.77 31.45 -2.88
C GLU A 250 2.25 31.68 -2.59
N SER A 251 2.56 32.46 -1.54
CA SER A 251 3.94 32.66 -1.10
C SER A 251 4.57 31.37 -0.57
N VAL A 252 3.78 30.51 0.11
CA VAL A 252 4.23 29.20 0.59
C VAL A 252 4.52 28.28 -0.57
N VAL A 253 3.61 28.19 -1.55
CA VAL A 253 3.83 27.39 -2.78
C VAL A 253 5.10 27.84 -3.52
N ARG A 254 5.32 29.15 -3.68
CA ARG A 254 6.57 29.66 -4.28
C ARG A 254 7.82 29.27 -3.49
N LYS A 255 7.75 29.27 -2.16
CA LYS A 255 8.87 28.82 -1.30
C LYS A 255 9.14 27.34 -1.46
N ILE A 256 8.08 26.51 -1.53
CA ILE A 256 8.21 25.08 -1.80
C ILE A 256 8.83 24.87 -3.17
N ASP A 257 8.37 25.57 -4.21
CA ASP A 257 8.95 25.43 -5.55
C ASP A 257 10.43 25.82 -5.59
N ALA A 258 10.80 26.93 -4.93
CA ALA A 258 12.19 27.36 -4.82
C ALA A 258 13.07 26.34 -4.09
N SER A 259 12.56 25.70 -3.02
CA SER A 259 13.32 24.72 -2.23
C SER A 259 13.59 23.41 -2.98
N ARG A 260 12.87 23.15 -4.08
CA ARG A 260 13.15 22.01 -4.98
C ARG A 260 14.48 22.15 -5.71
N VAL A 261 14.93 23.39 -5.92
CA VAL A 261 16.17 23.70 -6.62
C VAL A 261 17.31 23.95 -5.63
N ASP A 262 17.02 24.67 -4.53
CA ASP A 262 18.00 25.06 -3.52
C ASP A 262 17.53 24.58 -2.14
N TRP A 263 17.78 23.30 -1.84
CA TRP A 263 17.32 22.66 -0.60
C TRP A 263 18.27 22.96 0.56
N ASP A 264 17.79 23.77 1.50
CA ASP A 264 18.45 24.05 2.80
C ASP A 264 17.68 23.42 3.98
N GLY A 265 17.05 22.27 3.73
CA GLY A 265 16.30 21.56 4.76
C GLY A 265 17.20 20.91 5.81
N PRO A 266 16.62 20.39 6.91
CA PRO A 266 17.38 19.67 7.95
C PRO A 266 18.22 18.54 7.36
N PRO A 267 19.33 18.15 8.02
CA PRO A 267 20.09 16.98 7.62
C PRO A 267 19.18 15.77 7.41
N TYR A 268 19.47 15.00 6.36
CA TYR A 268 18.74 13.78 5.98
C TYR A 268 17.29 13.96 5.53
N THR A 269 16.89 15.18 5.21
CA THR A 269 15.67 15.44 4.44
C THR A 269 16.00 15.60 2.96
N LEU A 270 15.04 15.33 2.08
CA LEU A 270 15.16 15.57 0.64
C LEU A 270 14.21 16.71 0.23
N PRO A 271 14.52 17.44 -0.85
CA PRO A 271 13.63 18.45 -1.37
C PRO A 271 12.23 17.89 -1.66
N PRO A 272 11.18 18.70 -1.47
CA PRO A 272 9.85 18.41 -1.97
C PRO A 272 9.88 18.01 -3.44
N ARG A 273 8.90 17.23 -3.85
CA ARG A 273 8.73 16.88 -5.26
C ARG A 273 7.27 16.88 -5.66
N ALA A 274 7.05 16.66 -6.95
CA ALA A 274 5.71 16.55 -7.55
C ALA A 274 4.80 17.72 -7.13
N LEU A 275 5.33 18.94 -7.16
CA LEU A 275 4.55 20.13 -6.81
C LEU A 275 3.58 20.46 -7.95
N TYR A 276 2.30 20.54 -7.59
CA TYR A 276 1.23 21.07 -8.42
C TYR A 276 0.60 22.23 -7.67
N SER A 277 0.84 23.44 -8.15
CA SER A 277 0.59 24.69 -7.42
C SER A 277 -0.87 25.08 -7.28
N ASP A 278 -1.74 24.60 -8.18
CA ASP A 278 -3.16 24.93 -8.17
C ASP A 278 -3.97 23.80 -8.83
N LEU A 279 -4.67 23.03 -8.00
CA LEU A 279 -5.49 21.90 -8.41
C LEU A 279 -6.93 22.32 -8.77
N SER A 280 -7.38 23.50 -8.34
CA SER A 280 -8.70 24.05 -8.67
C SER A 280 -8.61 25.56 -8.89
N PRO A 281 -8.18 26.02 -10.09
CA PRO A 281 -7.92 27.44 -10.35
C PRO A 281 -9.15 28.36 -10.29
N THR A 282 -10.35 27.78 -10.25
CA THR A 282 -11.61 28.50 -10.11
C THR A 282 -12.10 28.58 -8.67
N SER A 283 -11.41 27.91 -7.74
CA SER A 283 -11.75 27.88 -6.32
C SER A 283 -11.52 29.23 -5.63
N ALA A 284 -12.21 29.45 -4.51
CA ALA A 284 -11.90 30.53 -3.59
C ALA A 284 -10.66 30.23 -2.72
N SER A 285 -10.18 28.98 -2.74
CA SER A 285 -8.97 28.53 -2.05
C SER A 285 -7.89 28.15 -3.05
N LEU A 286 -6.64 28.45 -2.72
CA LEU A 286 -5.52 27.81 -3.38
C LEU A 286 -5.43 26.38 -2.87
N ILE A 287 -5.59 25.38 -3.73
CA ILE A 287 -5.42 23.96 -3.39
C ILE A 287 -4.17 23.46 -4.11
N PHE A 288 -3.20 22.92 -3.39
CA PHE A 288 -1.96 22.45 -3.98
C PHE A 288 -1.51 21.13 -3.37
N TYR A 289 -0.73 20.39 -4.16
CA TYR A 289 -0.22 19.08 -3.82
C TYR A 289 1.28 19.03 -4.01
N TYR A 290 1.96 18.31 -3.13
CA TYR A 290 3.37 17.96 -3.26
C TYR A 290 3.67 16.72 -2.42
N GLU A 291 4.87 16.18 -2.55
CA GLU A 291 5.35 15.10 -1.69
C GLU A 291 6.55 15.57 -0.87
N GLU A 292 6.51 15.29 0.43
CA GLU A 292 7.61 15.56 1.38
C GLU A 292 8.33 14.27 1.73
N TYR A 293 9.66 14.33 1.83
CA TYR A 293 10.44 13.20 2.27
C TYR A 293 10.59 13.15 3.79
N ASN A 294 10.40 11.96 4.34
CA ASN A 294 10.67 11.60 5.71
C ASN A 294 11.52 10.32 5.74
N GLU A 295 12.59 10.29 6.53
CA GLU A 295 13.50 9.14 6.56
C GLU A 295 12.83 7.81 6.94
N ALA A 296 11.81 7.87 7.80
CA ALA A 296 11.15 6.67 8.29
C ALA A 296 10.12 6.11 7.29
N THR A 297 9.61 6.95 6.39
CA THR A 297 8.40 6.64 5.61
C THR A 297 8.51 6.97 4.12
N GLY A 298 9.67 7.47 3.69
CA GLY A 298 9.90 7.90 2.33
C GLY A 298 9.11 9.17 2.00
N TYR A 299 8.65 9.26 0.76
CA TYR A 299 7.87 10.41 0.30
C TYR A 299 6.39 10.24 0.66
N LEU A 300 5.87 11.18 1.44
CA LEU A 300 4.47 11.25 1.83
C LEU A 300 3.73 12.29 1.00
N PRO A 301 2.52 11.98 0.49
CA PRO A 301 1.66 12.99 -0.10
C PRO A 301 1.26 14.04 0.92
N VAL A 302 1.26 15.29 0.48
CA VAL A 302 0.75 16.44 1.21
C VAL A 302 -0.30 17.14 0.35
N LEU A 303 -1.52 17.21 0.87
CA LEU A 303 -2.56 18.09 0.31
C LEU A 303 -2.69 19.31 1.21
N ALA A 304 -2.57 20.49 0.62
CA ALA A 304 -2.66 21.74 1.33
C ALA A 304 -3.64 22.69 0.67
N TRP A 305 -4.36 23.47 1.48
CA TRP A 305 -5.27 24.48 0.97
C TRP A 305 -5.36 25.69 1.88
N GLY A 306 -5.69 26.84 1.31
CA GLY A 306 -5.96 28.04 2.09
C GLY A 306 -6.62 29.12 1.24
N PRO A 307 -7.39 30.04 1.84
CA PRO A 307 -8.02 31.12 1.10
C PRO A 307 -6.97 32.05 0.50
N HIS A 308 -7.16 32.45 -0.76
CA HIS A 308 -6.24 33.35 -1.47
C HIS A 308 -5.95 34.63 -0.69
N GLY A 309 -4.68 35.04 -0.65
CA GLY A 309 -4.26 36.29 0.00
C GLY A 309 -4.42 36.35 1.52
N THR A 310 -4.84 35.27 2.17
CA THR A 310 -4.95 35.20 3.64
C THR A 310 -3.69 34.59 4.25
N ASN A 311 -3.57 34.64 5.59
CA ASN A 311 -2.48 33.98 6.32
C ASN A 311 -2.90 32.63 6.92
N LYS A 312 -3.91 31.96 6.35
CA LYS A 312 -4.40 30.66 6.82
C LYS A 312 -4.06 29.58 5.81
N LEU A 313 -3.49 28.49 6.31
CA LEU A 313 -3.13 27.33 5.53
C LEU A 313 -3.48 26.07 6.31
N PHE A 314 -4.16 25.14 5.65
CA PHE A 314 -4.49 23.83 6.19
C PHE A 314 -3.69 22.79 5.43
N THR A 315 -3.19 21.78 6.13
CA THR A 315 -2.45 20.68 5.49
C THR A 315 -2.90 19.35 6.05
N VAL A 316 -2.96 18.36 5.17
CA VAL A 316 -3.08 16.95 5.53
C VAL A 316 -1.91 16.20 4.90
N VAL A 317 -1.16 15.51 5.75
CA VAL A 317 -0.05 14.63 5.38
C VAL A 317 -0.43 13.21 5.77
N GLY A 318 -0.20 12.24 4.90
CA GLY A 318 -0.59 10.87 5.19
C GLY A 318 0.18 9.85 4.37
N PRO A 319 0.10 8.56 4.73
CA PRO A 319 0.78 7.48 4.02
C PRO A 319 0.15 7.16 2.65
N ALA A 320 -1.08 7.60 2.42
CA ALA A 320 -1.86 7.29 1.23
C ALA A 320 -2.66 8.52 0.76
N ALA A 321 -2.66 8.78 -0.54
CA ALA A 321 -3.46 9.86 -1.11
C ALA A 321 -4.97 9.64 -0.93
N GLY A 322 -5.41 8.37 -0.96
CA GLY A 322 -6.80 8.00 -0.68
C GLY A 322 -7.27 8.38 0.72
N LEU A 323 -6.46 8.07 1.73
CA LEU A 323 -6.73 8.45 3.12
C LEU A 323 -6.82 9.97 3.30
N ILE A 324 -5.91 10.71 2.66
CA ILE A 324 -5.97 12.18 2.66
C ILE A 324 -7.27 12.67 2.01
N ASN A 325 -7.63 12.09 0.87
CA ASN A 325 -8.82 12.47 0.12
C ASN A 325 -10.11 12.30 0.96
N GLY A 326 -10.29 11.14 1.59
CA GLY A 326 -11.43 10.87 2.47
C GLY A 326 -11.48 11.76 3.71
N LEU A 327 -10.33 11.96 4.39
CA LEU A 327 -10.27 12.82 5.58
C LEU A 327 -10.61 14.28 5.25
N VAL A 328 -10.11 14.81 4.14
CA VAL A 328 -10.41 16.19 3.74
C VAL A 328 -11.88 16.35 3.37
N ALA A 329 -12.49 15.36 2.73
CA ALA A 329 -13.92 15.37 2.44
C ALA A 329 -14.76 15.42 3.74
N GLU A 330 -14.43 14.58 4.72
CA GLU A 330 -15.13 14.55 6.02
C GLU A 330 -14.91 15.83 6.84
N TRP A 331 -13.68 16.35 6.88
CA TRP A 331 -13.37 17.62 7.53
C TRP A 331 -14.17 18.78 6.91
N SER A 332 -14.27 18.82 5.57
CA SER A 332 -15.06 19.84 4.86
C SER A 332 -16.54 19.79 5.28
N ALA A 333 -17.15 18.61 5.31
CA ALA A 333 -18.55 18.44 5.71
C ALA A 333 -18.82 18.89 7.15
N ASN A 334 -17.89 18.59 8.08
CA ASN A 334 -17.97 19.05 9.47
C ASN A 334 -17.80 20.57 9.60
N ALA A 335 -16.88 21.15 8.82
CA ALA A 335 -16.65 22.60 8.79
C ALA A 335 -17.90 23.33 8.28
N GLU A 336 -18.56 22.82 7.24
CA GLU A 336 -19.83 23.36 6.74
C GLU A 336 -20.93 23.29 7.81
N SER A 337 -21.12 22.13 8.42
CA SER A 337 -22.16 21.90 9.42
C SER A 337 -22.00 22.82 10.63
N SER A 338 -20.77 23.02 11.10
CA SER A 338 -20.46 23.90 12.24
C SER A 338 -20.68 25.38 11.93
N CYS A 339 -20.63 25.75 10.65
CA CYS A 339 -20.81 27.11 10.17
C CYS A 339 -22.28 27.53 10.05
N GLN A 340 -23.18 26.56 9.90
CA GLN A 340 -24.61 26.78 9.78
C GLN A 340 -25.32 26.82 11.14
N ALA A 341 -24.65 26.37 12.22
CA ALA A 341 -25.16 26.33 13.58
C ALA A 341 -24.98 27.67 14.33
#